data_AF-A0A965AG56-F1
#
_entry.id   AF-A0A965AG56-F1
#
_cell.length_a   1.000
_cell.length_b   1.000
_cell.length_c   1.000
_cell.angle_alpha   90.00
_cell.angle_beta   90.00
_cell.angle_gamma   90.00
#
_symmetry.space_group_name_H-M   'P 1'
#
loop_
_entity.id
_entity.type
_entity.pdbx_description
1 polymer ?
#
loop_
_entity_poly.entity_id
_entity_poly.type
_entity_poly.pdbx_seq_one_letter_code
_entity_poly.pdbx_strand_id
1 'polypeptide(L)'
;MKREIHSRMWRLAAPIIISNISVPMLGAVDTAVVGHLPDARYLGGVAVGALVFTFIYWGFGFLRMGTGGLTAQAFGAEDADEVRACLARAAVIGIPVALILILLQAPIAWVAFTIVEPTPEVEA
;
A
#
# COMPACT_ATOMS: atom_id res chain seq x y z
N MET A 1 -26.84 -7.93 -25.59
CA MET A 1 -26.40 -6.73 -24.84
C MET A 1 -25.99 -7.03 -23.39
N LYS A 2 -26.87 -7.57 -22.50
CA LYS A 2 -26.50 -7.84 -21.09
C LYS A 2 -25.29 -8.77 -20.90
N ARG A 3 -25.16 -9.83 -21.71
CA ARG A 3 -24.08 -10.83 -21.59
C ARG A 3 -22.69 -10.29 -22.00
N GLU A 4 -22.62 -9.35 -22.95
CA GLU A 4 -21.36 -8.71 -23.35
C GLU A 4 -20.82 -7.74 -22.30
N ILE A 5 -21.70 -6.97 -21.65
CA ILE A 5 -21.31 -6.06 -20.56
C ILE A 5 -20.75 -6.87 -19.39
N HIS A 6 -21.37 -7.99 -19.02
CA HIS A 6 -20.86 -8.87 -17.97
C HIS A 6 -19.46 -9.43 -18.30
N SER A 7 -19.24 -9.90 -19.53
CA SER A 7 -17.94 -10.43 -19.94
C SER A 7 -16.85 -9.35 -19.95
N ARG A 8 -17.15 -8.13 -20.44
CA ARG A 8 -16.22 -6.99 -20.39
C ARG A 8 -15.91 -6.58 -18.95
N MET A 9 -16.92 -6.52 -18.09
CA MET A 9 -16.75 -6.18 -16.67
C MET A 9 -15.87 -7.20 -15.96
N TRP A 10 -16.06 -8.50 -16.20
CA TRP A 10 -15.19 -9.54 -15.66
C TRP A 10 -13.74 -9.43 -16.14
N ARG A 11 -13.50 -9.05 -17.40
CA ARG A 11 -12.13 -8.85 -17.92
C ARG A 11 -11.40 -7.67 -17.26
N LEU A 12 -12.12 -6.64 -16.84
CA LEU A 12 -11.54 -5.55 -16.03
C LEU A 12 -11.43 -5.92 -14.54
N ALA A 13 -12.48 -6.51 -13.98
CA ALA A 13 -12.58 -6.76 -12.54
C ALA A 13 -11.65 -7.88 -12.08
N ALA A 14 -11.50 -8.97 -12.85
CA ALA A 14 -10.67 -10.11 -12.47
C ALA A 14 -9.22 -9.73 -12.09
N PRO A 15 -8.44 -8.99 -12.92
CA PRO A 15 -7.09 -8.60 -12.55
C PRO A 15 -7.07 -7.64 -11.35
N ILE A 16 -8.08 -6.75 -11.23
CA ILE A 16 -8.20 -5.82 -10.09
C ILE A 16 -8.43 -6.61 -8.79
N ILE A 17 -9.32 -7.59 -8.81
CA ILE A 17 -9.62 -8.44 -7.64
C ILE A 17 -8.37 -9.21 -7.22
N ILE A 18 -7.68 -9.86 -8.17
CA ILE A 18 -6.44 -10.59 -7.89
C ILE A 18 -5.40 -9.67 -7.25
N SER A 19 -5.20 -8.47 -7.80
CA SER A 19 -4.25 -7.49 -7.25
C SER A 19 -4.62 -7.03 -5.84
N ASN A 20 -5.90 -6.89 -5.53
CA ASN A 20 -6.34 -6.46 -4.19
C ASN A 20 -6.25 -7.59 -3.16
N ILE A 21 -6.40 -8.85 -3.58
CA ILE A 21 -6.23 -10.03 -2.71
C ILE A 21 -4.75 -10.22 -2.30
N SER A 22 -3.80 -9.74 -3.09
CA SER A 22 -2.37 -9.86 -2.77
C SER A 22 -1.99 -9.23 -1.43
N VAL A 23 -2.64 -8.12 -1.04
CA VAL A 23 -2.34 -7.41 0.22
C VAL A 23 -2.69 -8.23 1.46
N PRO A 24 -3.92 -8.72 1.66
CA PRO A 24 -4.24 -9.57 2.81
C PRO A 24 -3.51 -10.92 2.76
N MET A 25 -3.23 -11.47 1.56
CA MET A 25 -2.43 -12.68 1.43
C MET A 25 -1.00 -12.49 1.93
N LEU A 26 -0.37 -11.35 1.60
CA LEU A 26 0.97 -11.02 2.10
C LEU A 26 0.98 -11.01 3.63
N GLY A 27 0.03 -10.30 4.26
CA GLY A 27 -0.08 -10.26 5.73
C GLY A 27 -0.34 -11.63 6.37
N ALA A 28 -1.14 -12.49 5.72
CA ALA A 28 -1.36 -13.86 6.20
C ALA A 28 -0.09 -14.71 6.13
N VAL A 29 0.70 -14.57 5.05
CA VAL A 29 1.99 -15.26 4.91
C VAL A 29 3.01 -14.73 5.91
N ASP A 30 3.10 -13.41 6.11
CA ASP A 30 4.00 -12.81 7.10
C ASP A 30 3.70 -13.32 8.51
N THR A 31 2.41 -13.35 8.88
CA THR A 31 1.95 -13.88 10.17
C THR A 31 2.25 -15.37 10.30
N ALA A 32 2.03 -16.16 9.25
CA ALA A 32 2.31 -17.60 9.27
C ALA A 32 3.81 -17.89 9.42
N VAL A 33 4.68 -17.16 8.71
CA VAL A 33 6.13 -17.33 8.79
C VAL A 33 6.63 -16.96 10.18
N VAL A 34 6.23 -15.80 10.70
CA VAL A 34 6.66 -15.30 12.00
C VAL A 34 6.06 -16.11 13.14
N GLY A 35 4.86 -16.67 12.97
CA GLY A 35 4.22 -17.53 13.96
C GLY A 35 4.86 -18.90 14.15
N HIS A 36 5.75 -19.33 13.24
CA HIS A 36 6.59 -20.52 13.46
C HIS A 36 7.84 -20.22 14.30
N LEU A 37 8.12 -18.95 14.61
CA LEU A 37 9.25 -18.60 15.48
C LEU A 37 8.92 -18.96 16.94
N PRO A 38 9.93 -19.39 17.71
CA PRO A 38 9.73 -19.94 19.06
C PRO A 38 9.29 -18.92 20.11
N ASP A 39 9.29 -17.62 19.76
CA ASP A 39 9.04 -16.53 20.70
C ASP A 39 7.96 -15.57 20.16
N ALA A 40 6.96 -15.27 21.00
CA ALA A 40 5.84 -14.39 20.67
C ALA A 40 6.28 -12.94 20.39
N ARG A 41 7.49 -12.55 20.82
CA ARG A 41 8.06 -11.22 20.57
C ARG A 41 8.21 -10.90 19.09
N TYR A 42 8.57 -11.88 18.28
CA TYR A 42 8.71 -11.69 16.83
C TYR A 42 7.36 -11.38 16.17
N LEU A 43 6.28 -12.05 16.60
CA LEU A 43 4.92 -11.76 16.16
C LEU A 43 4.50 -10.33 16.56
N GLY A 44 4.80 -9.93 17.80
CA GLY A 44 4.54 -8.57 18.29
C GLY A 44 5.24 -7.49 17.45
N GLY A 45 6.52 -7.69 17.15
CA GLY A 45 7.30 -6.76 16.33
C GLY A 45 6.75 -6.62 14.91
N VAL A 46 6.38 -7.72 14.25
CA VAL A 46 5.77 -7.68 12.92
C VAL A 46 4.38 -7.03 12.93
N ALA A 47 3.57 -7.28 13.96
CA ALA A 47 2.26 -6.65 14.09
C ALA A 47 2.37 -5.12 14.24
N VAL A 48 3.28 -4.63 15.10
CA VAL A 48 3.52 -3.19 15.26
C VAL A 48 4.08 -2.59 13.97
N GLY A 49 5.07 -3.23 13.35
CA GLY A 49 5.63 -2.79 12.06
C GLY A 49 4.56 -2.69 10.96
N ALA A 50 3.70 -3.70 10.85
CA ALA A 50 2.60 -3.72 9.89
C ALA A 50 1.57 -2.61 10.16
N LEU A 51 1.27 -2.32 11.42
CA LEU A 51 0.36 -1.23 11.81
C LEU A 51 0.93 0.14 11.41
N VAL A 52 2.20 0.39 11.73
CA VAL A 52 2.88 1.65 11.38
C VAL A 52 2.97 1.82 9.87
N PHE A 53 3.38 0.76 9.16
CA PHE A 53 3.43 0.76 7.70
C PHE A 53 2.05 1.05 7.10
N THR A 54 1.01 0.36 7.58
CA THR A 54 -0.37 0.54 7.09
C THR A 54 -0.84 1.97 7.29
N PHE A 55 -0.60 2.54 8.47
CA PHE A 55 -0.96 3.92 8.78
C PHE A 55 -0.30 4.93 7.83
N ILE A 56 1.02 4.84 7.67
CA ILE A 56 1.79 5.72 6.78
C ILE A 56 1.34 5.54 5.33
N TYR A 57 1.24 4.29 4.86
CA TYR A 57 0.86 3.98 3.49
C TYR A 57 -0.55 4.51 3.15
N TRP A 58 -1.52 4.34 4.05
CA TRP A 58 -2.86 4.91 3.88
C TRP A 58 -2.87 6.44 3.93
N GLY A 59 -1.99 7.06 4.71
CA GLY A 59 -1.79 8.51 4.71
C GLY A 59 -1.46 9.07 3.33
N PHE A 60 -0.76 8.31 2.48
CA PHE A 60 -0.47 8.66 1.08
C PHE A 60 -1.47 8.08 0.07
N GLY A 61 -2.56 7.44 0.53
CA GLY A 61 -3.58 6.86 -0.33
C GLY A 61 -4.25 7.86 -1.28
N PHE A 62 -4.26 9.15 -0.91
CA PHE A 62 -4.77 10.25 -1.75
C PHE A 62 -4.00 10.36 -3.07
N LEU A 63 -2.70 10.04 -3.10
CA LEU A 63 -1.88 10.15 -4.31
C LEU A 63 -2.38 9.16 -5.37
N ARG A 64 -2.82 7.96 -4.94
CA ARG A 64 -3.39 6.95 -5.81
C ARG A 64 -4.77 7.35 -6.33
N MET A 65 -5.67 7.79 -5.45
CA MET A 65 -7.03 8.18 -5.85
C MET A 65 -7.02 9.44 -6.73
N GLY A 66 -6.19 10.43 -6.41
CA GLY A 66 -6.06 11.67 -7.17
C GLY A 66 -5.48 11.45 -8.58
N THR A 67 -4.39 10.70 -8.70
CA THR A 67 -3.74 10.46 -10.00
C THR A 67 -4.55 9.51 -10.89
N GLY A 68 -5.19 8.49 -10.30
CA GLY A 68 -6.07 7.57 -11.03
C GLY A 68 -7.28 8.28 -11.66
N GLY A 69 -7.92 9.19 -10.93
CA GLY A 69 -9.06 9.97 -11.44
C GLY A 69 -8.68 10.88 -12.61
N LEU A 70 -7.59 11.64 -12.47
CA LEU A 70 -7.08 12.51 -13.54
C LEU A 70 -6.65 11.71 -14.78
N THR A 71 -5.97 10.57 -14.57
CA THR A 71 -5.54 9.70 -15.67
C THR A 71 -6.75 9.11 -16.41
N ALA A 72 -7.81 8.71 -15.69
CA ALA A 72 -9.03 8.19 -16.30
C ALA A 72 -9.77 9.26 -17.12
N GLN A 73 -9.81 10.51 -16.65
CA GLN A 73 -10.37 11.63 -17.41
C GLN A 73 -9.58 11.92 -18.68
N ALA A 74 -8.25 12.00 -18.59
CA ALA A 74 -7.37 12.22 -19.74
C ALA A 74 -7.49 11.09 -20.77
N PHE A 75 -7.53 9.83 -20.29
CA PHE A 75 -7.74 8.66 -21.15
C PHE A 75 -9.11 8.71 -21.86
N GLY A 76 -10.17 9.12 -21.15
CA GLY A 76 -11.51 9.30 -21.73
C GLY A 76 -11.60 10.45 -22.74
N ALA A 77 -10.69 11.43 -22.67
CA ALA A 77 -10.58 12.54 -23.62
C ALA A 77 -9.65 12.23 -24.81
N GLU A 78 -9.11 11.01 -24.90
CA GLU A 78 -8.12 10.59 -25.91
C GLU A 78 -6.82 11.44 -25.89
N ASP A 79 -6.52 12.08 -24.76
CA ASP A 79 -5.32 12.91 -24.59
C ASP A 79 -4.15 12.07 -24.03
N ALA A 80 -3.39 11.48 -24.95
CA ALA A 80 -2.25 10.64 -24.60
C ALA A 80 -1.11 11.41 -23.91
N ASP A 81 -0.94 12.70 -24.21
CA ASP A 81 0.11 13.52 -23.60
C ASP A 81 -0.24 13.84 -22.15
N GLU A 82 -1.50 14.15 -21.84
CA GLU A 82 -1.95 14.38 -20.48
C GLU A 82 -1.90 13.11 -19.61
N VAL A 83 -2.15 11.93 -20.19
CA VAL A 83 -1.94 10.64 -19.50
C VAL A 83 -0.47 10.47 -19.09
N ARG A 84 0.47 10.80 -19.99
CA ARG A 84 1.92 10.74 -19.70
C ARG A 84 2.33 11.79 -18.67
N ALA A 85 1.75 13.00 -18.74
CA ALA A 85 1.98 14.06 -17.77
C ALA A 85 1.45 13.70 -16.38
N CYS A 86 0.30 13.02 -16.29
CA CYS A 86 -0.22 12.46 -15.03
C CYS A 86 0.77 11.46 -14.41
N LEU A 87 1.30 10.53 -15.21
CA LEU A 87 2.32 9.58 -14.74
C LEU A 87 3.58 10.28 -14.26
N ALA A 88 4.09 11.25 -15.03
CA ALA A 88 5.29 12.00 -14.66
C ALA A 88 5.10 12.78 -13.36
N ARG A 89 3.98 13.48 -13.19
CA ARG A 89 3.65 14.20 -11.94
C ARG A 89 3.54 13.24 -10.75
N ALA A 90 2.86 12.11 -10.94
CA ALA A 90 2.74 11.08 -9.91
C ALA A 90 4.12 10.54 -9.49
N ALA A 91 5.01 10.26 -10.46
CA ALA A 91 6.35 9.76 -10.19
C ALA A 91 7.24 10.78 -9.49
N VAL A 92 7.22 12.05 -9.93
CA VAL A 92 8.00 13.15 -9.33
C VAL A 92 7.59 13.42 -7.90
N ILE A 93 6.34 13.13 -7.52
CA ILE A 93 5.88 13.27 -6.13
C ILE A 93 6.14 11.98 -5.34
N GLY A 94 5.73 10.83 -5.88
CA GLY A 94 5.74 9.55 -5.19
C GLY A 94 7.15 9.01 -4.92
N ILE A 95 8.08 9.14 -5.87
CA ILE A 95 9.45 8.62 -5.71
C ILE A 95 10.19 9.36 -4.58
N PRO A 96 10.24 10.70 -4.55
CA PRO A 96 10.88 11.40 -3.43
C PRO A 96 10.22 11.11 -2.09
N VAL A 97 8.89 11.06 -2.03
CA VAL A 97 8.18 10.69 -0.79
C VAL A 97 8.61 9.30 -0.31
N ALA A 98 8.62 8.31 -1.20
CA ALA A 98 9.06 6.96 -0.85
C ALA A 98 10.52 6.93 -0.37
N LEU A 99 11.43 7.64 -1.05
CA LEU A 99 12.83 7.75 -0.65
C LEU A 99 13.00 8.43 0.71
N ILE A 100 12.25 9.50 0.98
CA ILE A 100 12.27 10.19 2.27
C ILE A 100 11.78 9.26 3.38
N LEU A 101 10.69 8.50 3.15
CA LEU A 101 10.21 7.53 4.13
C LEU A 101 11.22 6.42 4.42
N ILE A 102 11.93 5.93 3.40
CA ILE A 102 13.00 4.93 3.57
C ILE A 102 14.18 5.52 4.35
N LEU A 103 14.60 6.75 4.03
CA LEU A 103 15.67 7.44 4.74
C LEU A 103 15.32 7.72 6.21
N LEU A 104 14.05 8.05 6.47
CA LEU A 104 13.53 8.35 7.80
C LEU A 104 12.96 7.13 8.52
N GLN A 105 13.17 5.91 8.04
CA GLN A 105 12.58 4.71 8.63
C GLN A 105 12.95 4.54 10.12
N ALA A 106 14.19 4.86 10.51
CA ALA A 106 14.66 4.75 11.90
C ALA A 106 13.98 5.77 12.84
N PRO A 107 13.96 7.08 12.55
CA PRO A 107 13.23 8.03 13.38
C PRO A 107 11.71 7.78 13.36
N ILE A 108 11.15 7.32 12.24
CA ILE A 108 9.73 6.91 12.17
C ILE A 108 9.46 5.75 13.14
N ALA A 109 10.32 4.72 13.14
CA ALA A 109 10.19 3.59 14.06
C ALA A 109 10.30 4.04 15.51
N TRP A 110 11.27 4.90 15.83
CA TRP A 110 11.42 5.46 17.18
C TRP A 110 10.16 6.19 17.64
N VAL A 111 9.62 7.11 16.83
CA VAL A 111 8.37 7.81 17.16
C VAL A 111 7.21 6.82 17.31
N ALA A 112 7.09 5.86 16.38
CA ALA A 112 6.02 4.87 16.44
C ALA A 112 6.05 4.05 17.73
N PHE A 113 7.23 3.59 18.19
CA PHE A 113 7.36 2.85 19.44
C PHE A 113 7.11 3.72 20.69
N THR A 114 7.36 5.03 20.63
CA THR A 114 7.00 5.93 21.74
C THR A 114 5.49 6.18 21.87
N ILE A 115 4.74 6.11 20.76
CA ILE A 115 3.29 6.36 20.74
C ILE A 115 2.50 5.07 20.97
N VAL A 116 2.94 3.99 20.32
CA VAL A 116 2.39 2.66 20.49
C VAL A 116 3.16 2.05 21.66
N GLU A 117 2.83 2.39 22.92
CA GLU A 117 3.40 1.71 24.11
C GLU A 117 3.25 0.20 23.91
N PRO A 118 4.30 -0.53 23.49
CA PRO A 118 4.20 -1.97 23.34
C PRO A 118 4.17 -2.53 24.76
N THR A 119 3.37 -3.56 25.03
CA THR A 119 3.57 -4.29 26.30
C THR A 119 5.05 -4.72 26.40
N PRO A 120 5.66 -4.71 27.60
CA PRO A 120 7.11 -4.84 27.81
C PRO A 120 7.74 -6.14 27.26
N GLU A 121 6.95 -7.04 26.70
CA GLU A 121 7.42 -8.20 25.95
C GLU A 121 8.08 -7.82 24.61
N VAL A 122 7.75 -6.70 23.94
CA VAL A 122 8.26 -6.40 22.58
C VAL A 122 9.59 -5.62 22.56
N GLU A 123 10.05 -5.09 23.70
CA GLU A 123 11.25 -4.25 23.78
C GLU A 123 12.59 -5.00 24.02
N ALA A 124 12.58 -6.28 24.39
CA ALA A 124 13.77 -7.03 24.81
C ALA A 124 14.24 -8.11 23.83
#